data_AF-A0AAU4BYS5-F1
#
_entry.id   AF-A0AAU4BYS5-F1
#
_cell.length_a   1.000
_cell.length_b   1.000
_cell.length_c   1.000
_cell.angle_alpha   90.00
_cell.angle_beta   90.00
_cell.angle_gamma   90.00
#
_symmetry.space_group_name_H-M   'P 1'
#
loop_
_entity.id
_entity.type
_entity.pdbx_description
1 polymer ?
#
loop_
_entity_poly.entity_id
_entity_poly.type
_entity_poly.pdbx_seq_one_letter_code
_entity_poly.pdbx_strand_id
1 'polypeptide(L)'
;MPEEDLETVQRELTGTRAERDALRRELGDLRAWLCIELGIGRAEPSRHESTDLGVATDAEIVGEVRRLRDELARCTSAEETDDRRWSGIDVLIMDGRRIHAVQAVRTEFGTSLQLAVELLSERYTRLRRRYPDRFGESADTYWDGFRSF
;
A
#
# COMPACT_ATOMS: atom_id res chain seq x y z
N MET A 1 21.47 -29.37 -55.51
CA MET A 1 21.90 -28.86 -54.20
C MET A 1 21.34 -27.47 -53.83
N PRO A 2 20.11 -27.04 -54.22
CA PRO A 2 19.47 -25.88 -53.57
C PRO A 2 18.18 -26.21 -52.78
N GLU A 3 17.65 -27.43 -52.88
CA GLU A 3 16.39 -27.82 -52.23
C GLU A 3 16.56 -28.12 -50.73
N GLU A 4 17.66 -28.75 -50.32
CA GLU A 4 17.96 -29.02 -48.89
C GLU A 4 18.18 -27.72 -48.08
N ASP A 5 18.74 -26.68 -48.72
CA ASP A 5 18.91 -25.37 -48.10
C ASP A 5 17.57 -24.66 -47.90
N LEU A 6 16.63 -24.79 -48.87
CA LEU A 6 15.29 -24.23 -48.76
C LEU A 6 14.46 -24.91 -47.67
N GLU A 7 14.50 -26.23 -47.57
CA GLU A 7 13.81 -26.96 -46.49
C GLU A 7 14.33 -26.60 -45.11
N THR A 8 15.64 -26.38 -45.00
CA THR A 8 16.29 -25.99 -43.73
C THR A 8 15.87 -24.58 -43.32
N VAL A 9 15.92 -23.61 -44.24
CA VAL A 9 15.45 -22.24 -44.01
C VAL A 9 13.95 -22.22 -43.66
N GLN A 10 13.14 -23.04 -44.32
CA GLN A 10 11.70 -23.10 -44.07
C GLN A 10 11.39 -23.69 -42.69
N ARG A 11 12.15 -24.70 -42.25
CA ARG A 11 12.06 -25.26 -40.89
C ARG A 11 12.44 -24.22 -39.83
N GLU A 12 13.52 -23.48 -40.02
CA GLU A 12 13.92 -22.39 -39.12
C GLU A 12 12.88 -21.27 -39.04
N LEU A 13 12.32 -20.85 -40.18
CA LEU A 13 11.23 -19.88 -40.23
C LEU A 13 9.97 -20.35 -39.49
N THR A 14 9.62 -21.63 -39.57
CA THR A 14 8.49 -22.17 -38.80
C THR A 14 8.79 -22.21 -37.30
N GLY A 15 10.02 -22.58 -36.91
CA GLY A 15 10.45 -22.57 -35.51
C GLY A 15 10.39 -21.17 -34.89
N THR A 16 10.99 -20.18 -35.55
CA THR A 16 10.98 -18.78 -35.10
C THR A 16 9.56 -18.18 -35.00
N ARG A 17 8.65 -18.54 -35.92
CA ARG A 17 7.24 -18.12 -35.83
C ARG A 17 6.53 -18.75 -34.64
N ALA A 18 6.74 -20.04 -34.39
CA ALA A 18 6.14 -20.73 -33.25
C ALA A 18 6.63 -20.14 -31.92
N GLU A 19 7.92 -19.84 -31.81
CA GLU A 19 8.51 -19.18 -30.64
C GLU A 19 7.93 -17.78 -30.42
N ARG A 20 7.87 -16.97 -31.48
CA ARG A 20 7.24 -15.64 -31.42
C ARG A 20 5.78 -15.73 -30.95
N ASP A 21 5.02 -16.69 -31.46
CA ASP A 21 3.61 -16.85 -31.11
C ASP A 21 3.42 -17.37 -29.67
N ALA A 22 4.38 -18.15 -29.16
CA ALA A 22 4.43 -18.52 -27.74
C ALA A 22 4.68 -17.31 -26.84
N LEU A 23 5.69 -16.50 -27.14
CA LEU A 23 5.99 -15.28 -26.39
C LEU A 23 4.82 -14.28 -26.41
N ARG A 24 4.13 -14.16 -27.55
CA ARG A 24 2.93 -13.31 -27.66
C ARG A 24 1.80 -13.76 -26.76
N ARG A 25 1.61 -15.07 -26.59
CA ARG A 25 0.60 -15.63 -25.67
C ARG A 25 0.98 -15.34 -24.22
N GLU A 26 2.20 -15.66 -23.82
CA GLU A 26 2.70 -15.40 -22.46
C GLU A 26 2.60 -13.92 -22.08
N LEU A 27 2.96 -13.03 -23.01
CA LEU A 27 2.85 -11.59 -22.81
C LEU A 27 1.38 -11.13 -22.72
N GLY A 28 0.48 -11.74 -23.50
CA GLY A 28 -0.97 -11.53 -23.38
C GLY A 28 -1.52 -11.95 -22.02
N ASP A 29 -1.14 -13.13 -21.54
CA ASP A 29 -1.55 -13.67 -20.24
C ASP A 29 -1.05 -12.79 -19.09
N LEU A 30 0.21 -12.34 -19.16
CA LEU A 30 0.78 -11.43 -18.16
C LEU A 30 0.04 -10.09 -18.13
N ARG A 31 -0.27 -9.50 -19.29
CA ARG A 31 -1.03 -8.26 -19.35
C ARG A 31 -2.44 -8.43 -18.79
N ALA A 32 -3.12 -9.52 -19.13
CA ALA A 32 -4.44 -9.82 -18.58
C ALA A 32 -4.40 -9.95 -17.05
N TRP A 33 -3.40 -10.66 -16.52
CA TRP A 33 -3.19 -10.77 -15.07
C TRP A 33 -2.95 -9.40 -14.42
N LEU A 34 -2.06 -8.57 -14.99
CA LEU A 34 -1.79 -7.22 -14.48
C LEU A 34 -3.03 -6.32 -14.52
N CYS A 35 -3.85 -6.42 -15.56
CA CYS A 35 -5.11 -5.67 -15.66
C CYS A 35 -6.06 -6.00 -14.51
N ILE A 36 -6.19 -7.30 -14.19
CA ILE A 36 -7.02 -7.77 -13.07
C ILE A 36 -6.47 -7.25 -11.75
N GLU A 37 -5.18 -7.43 -11.51
CA GLU A 37 -4.53 -7.08 -10.24
C GLU A 37 -4.56 -5.56 -9.98
N LEU A 38 -4.30 -4.76 -11.02
CA LEU A 38 -4.34 -3.30 -10.94
C LEU A 38 -5.77 -2.73 -11.05
N GLY A 39 -6.77 -3.57 -11.31
CA GLY A 39 -8.16 -3.14 -11.51
C GLY A 39 -8.35 -2.23 -12.72
N ILE A 40 -7.45 -2.31 -13.72
CA ILE A 40 -7.49 -1.49 -14.93
C ILE A 40 -8.04 -2.31 -16.10
N GLY A 41 -9.17 -1.86 -16.64
CA GLY A 41 -9.80 -2.47 -17.79
C GLY A 41 -10.96 -1.59 -18.24
N ARG A 42 -11.00 -1.23 -19.53
CA ARG A 42 -12.11 -0.46 -20.09
C ARG A 42 -13.38 -1.31 -20.08
N ALA A 43 -14.23 -1.08 -19.09
CA ALA A 43 -15.66 -1.32 -19.25
C ALA A 43 -16.25 -0.05 -19.89
N GLU A 44 -16.11 0.09 -21.21
CA GLU A 44 -16.89 1.08 -21.94
C GLU A 44 -18.22 0.38 -22.26
N PRO A 45 -19.37 0.77 -21.67
CA PRO A 45 -20.63 0.15 -22.00
C PRO A 45 -21.12 0.77 -23.31
N SER A 46 -20.55 0.37 -24.45
CA SER A 46 -21.20 0.67 -25.72
C SER A 46 -22.43 -0.22 -25.84
N ARG A 47 -23.61 0.43 -25.79
CA ARG A 47 -24.84 -0.16 -26.31
C ARG A 47 -24.55 -0.68 -27.71
N HIS A 48 -24.56 -1.99 -27.82
CA HIS A 48 -24.54 -2.78 -29.05
C HIS A 48 -23.14 -3.16 -29.55
N GLU A 49 -23.00 -4.47 -29.76
CA GLU A 49 -21.97 -5.19 -30.53
C GLU A 49 -20.61 -5.39 -29.84
N SER A 50 -20.36 -6.67 -29.49
CA SER A 50 -19.09 -7.30 -29.12
C SER A 50 -18.24 -6.57 -28.06
N THR A 51 -18.29 -7.08 -26.83
CA THR A 51 -17.34 -6.77 -25.76
C THR A 51 -15.92 -7.24 -26.13
N ASP A 52 -15.20 -6.46 -26.92
CA ASP A 52 -13.74 -6.49 -26.91
C ASP A 52 -13.30 -5.86 -25.58
N LEU A 53 -13.08 -6.72 -24.58
CA LEU A 53 -12.33 -6.36 -23.37
C LEU A 53 -10.91 -5.98 -23.83
N GLY A 54 -10.71 -4.70 -24.15
CA GLY A 54 -9.41 -4.16 -24.50
C GLY A 54 -8.45 -4.36 -23.33
N VAL A 55 -7.51 -5.29 -23.47
CA VAL A 55 -6.39 -5.46 -22.54
C VAL A 55 -5.62 -4.15 -22.48
N ALA A 56 -5.39 -3.64 -21.28
CA ALA A 56 -4.69 -2.37 -21.10
C ALA A 56 -3.32 -2.43 -21.79
N THR A 57 -2.94 -1.31 -22.41
CA THR A 57 -1.63 -1.14 -23.02
C THR A 57 -0.54 -1.10 -21.94
N ASP A 58 0.71 -1.41 -22.31
CA ASP A 58 1.84 -1.29 -21.38
C ASP A 58 1.95 0.10 -20.77
N ALA A 59 1.60 1.14 -21.53
CA ALA A 59 1.62 2.51 -21.06
C ALA A 59 0.56 2.76 -19.96
N GLU A 60 -0.64 2.19 -20.11
CA GLU A 60 -1.69 2.25 -19.08
C GLU A 60 -1.29 1.47 -17.83
N ILE A 61 -0.75 0.26 -17.98
CA ILE A 61 -0.23 -0.56 -16.88
C ILE A 61 0.86 0.19 -16.10
N VAL A 62 1.87 0.72 -16.80
CA VAL A 62 2.97 1.47 -16.17
C VAL A 62 2.48 2.77 -15.54
N GLY A 63 1.52 3.44 -16.17
CA GLY A 63 0.87 4.64 -15.62
C GLY A 63 0.21 4.35 -14.28
N GLU A 64 -0.53 3.25 -14.18
CA GLU A 64 -1.21 2.86 -12.95
C GLU A 64 -0.23 2.45 -11.84
N VAL A 65 0.82 1.70 -12.19
CA VAL A 65 1.88 1.37 -11.23
C VAL A 65 2.55 2.64 -10.69
N ARG A 66 2.79 3.65 -11.53
CA ARG A 66 3.34 4.94 -11.07
C ARG A 66 2.36 5.66 -10.14
N ARG A 67 1.07 5.71 -10.48
CA ARG A 67 0.02 6.28 -9.64
C ARG A 67 0.01 5.65 -8.25
N LEU A 68 0.04 4.31 -8.17
CA LEU A 68 0.08 3.58 -6.90
C LEU A 68 1.36 3.85 -6.10
N ARG A 69 2.51 3.96 -6.76
CA ARG A 69 3.78 4.31 -6.09
C ARG A 69 3.75 5.72 -5.50
N ASP A 70 3.18 6.68 -6.21
CA ASP A 70 3.04 8.05 -5.73
C ASP A 70 2.01 8.16 -4.58
N GLU A 71 0.94 7.37 -4.64
CA GLU A 71 -0.03 7.24 -3.55
C GLU A 71 0.62 6.61 -2.31
N LEU A 72 1.36 5.51 -2.47
CA LEU A 72 2.12 4.89 -1.40
C LEU A 72 3.12 5.86 -0.78
N ALA A 73 3.89 6.58 -1.61
CA ALA A 73 4.85 7.58 -1.13
C ALA A 73 4.17 8.68 -0.30
N ARG A 74 2.97 9.14 -0.71
CA ARG A 74 2.17 10.08 0.07
C ARG A 74 1.74 9.48 1.40
N CYS A 75 1.21 8.25 1.42
CA CYS A 75 0.83 7.56 2.65
C CYS A 75 2.00 7.39 3.61
N THR A 76 3.15 6.91 3.13
CA THR A 76 4.36 6.74 3.96
C THR A 76 4.87 8.09 4.49
N SER A 77 4.88 9.14 3.67
CA SER A 77 5.28 10.47 4.13
C SER A 77 4.32 11.05 5.18
N ALA A 78 3.02 10.75 5.06
CA ALA A 78 2.02 11.14 6.05
C ALA A 78 2.20 10.37 7.37
N GLU A 79 2.47 9.06 7.30
CA GLU A 79 2.82 8.24 8.46
C GLU A 79 4.09 8.74 9.16
N GLU A 80 5.15 9.05 8.40
CA GLU A 80 6.39 9.64 8.96
C GLU A 80 6.13 10.99 9.64
N THR A 81 5.24 11.80 9.06
CA THR A 81 4.87 13.10 9.64
C THR A 81 4.08 12.91 10.93
N ASP A 82 3.12 11.98 10.94
CA ASP A 82 2.36 11.64 12.15
C ASP A 82 3.29 11.12 13.25
N ASP A 83 4.19 10.17 12.94
CA ASP A 83 5.15 9.64 13.91
C ASP A 83 6.11 10.72 14.45
N ARG A 84 6.53 11.70 13.63
CA ARG A 84 7.30 12.85 14.15
C ARG A 84 6.52 13.68 15.15
N ARG A 85 5.24 13.96 14.88
CA ARG A 85 4.36 14.72 15.79
C ARG A 85 4.12 13.97 17.10
N TRP A 86 4.00 12.65 17.04
CA TRP A 86 3.82 11.80 18.21
C TRP A 86 5.10 11.55 19.01
N SER A 87 6.29 11.65 18.41
CA SER A 87 7.58 11.25 19.03
C SER A 87 7.80 11.77 20.46
N GLY A 88 7.57 13.06 20.72
CA GLY A 88 7.72 13.65 22.05
C GLY A 88 6.63 13.20 23.03
N ILE A 89 5.41 13.01 22.53
CA ILE A 89 4.26 12.53 23.31
C ILE A 89 4.46 11.06 23.69
N ASP A 90 5.00 10.23 22.78
CA ASP A 90 5.29 8.82 23.00
C ASP A 90 6.26 8.62 24.17
N VAL A 91 7.27 9.49 24.30
CA VAL A 91 8.18 9.48 25.46
C VAL A 91 7.42 9.77 26.76
N LEU A 92 6.54 10.79 26.77
CA LEU A 92 5.72 11.11 27.93
C LEU A 92 4.76 9.96 28.32
N ILE A 93 4.22 9.25 27.32
CA ILE A 93 3.40 8.06 27.51
C ILE A 93 4.23 6.94 28.16
N MET A 94 5.39 6.61 27.61
CA MET A 94 6.25 5.54 28.13
C MET A 94 6.78 5.85 29.54
N ASP A 95 7.07 7.12 29.84
CA ASP A 95 7.55 7.59 31.14
C ASP A 95 6.43 7.75 32.20
N GLY A 96 5.19 7.37 31.90
CA GLY A 96 4.06 7.47 32.85
C GLY A 96 3.56 8.90 33.11
N ARG A 97 4.00 9.89 32.33
CA ARG A 97 3.67 11.31 32.50
C ARG A 97 2.34 11.69 31.84
N ARG A 98 1.27 10.98 32.24
CA ARG A 98 -0.08 11.01 31.62
C ARG A 98 -0.66 12.42 31.43
N ILE A 99 -0.63 13.26 32.48
CA ILE A 99 -1.17 14.63 32.41
C ILE A 99 -0.41 15.48 31.39
N HIS A 100 0.92 15.38 31.38
CA HIS A 100 1.76 16.10 30.42
C HIS A 100 1.55 15.58 29.00
N ALA A 101 1.36 14.27 28.83
CA ALA A 101 1.06 13.68 27.53
C ALA A 101 -0.29 14.19 26.98
N VAL A 102 -1.35 14.27 27.79
CA VAL A 102 -2.63 14.86 27.37
C VAL A 102 -2.47 16.33 26.99
N GLN A 103 -1.73 17.12 27.80
CA GLN A 103 -1.47 18.52 27.47
C GLN A 103 -0.72 18.65 26.13
N ALA A 104 0.30 17.83 25.90
CA ALA A 104 1.06 17.81 24.66
C ALA A 104 0.18 17.43 23.46
N VAL A 105 -0.71 16.43 23.59
CA VAL A 105 -1.71 16.09 22.56
C VAL A 105 -2.61 17.28 22.24
N ARG A 106 -3.11 17.99 23.26
CA ARG A 106 -3.96 19.17 23.05
C ARG A 106 -3.23 20.28 22.31
N THR A 107 -1.96 20.53 22.65
CA THR A 107 -1.14 21.55 22.00
C THR A 107 -0.78 21.16 20.56
N GLU A 108 -0.40 19.91 20.33
CA GLU A 108 0.06 19.42 19.02
C GLU A 108 -1.08 19.28 18.01
N PHE A 109 -2.26 18.83 18.45
CA PHE A 109 -3.41 18.55 17.58
C PHE A 109 -4.54 19.56 17.70
N GLY A 110 -4.46 20.54 18.61
CA GLY A 110 -5.48 21.57 18.79
C GLY A 110 -6.83 21.03 19.29
N THR A 111 -6.83 19.93 20.06
CA THR A 111 -8.04 19.18 20.41
C THR A 111 -8.63 19.56 21.78
N SER A 112 -9.90 19.18 21.98
CA SER A 112 -10.55 19.23 23.29
C SER A 112 -9.88 18.26 24.28
N LEU A 113 -10.11 18.46 25.58
CA LEU A 113 -9.55 17.57 26.61
C LEU A 113 -10.02 16.11 26.41
N GLN A 114 -11.32 15.93 26.15
CA GLN A 114 -11.91 14.61 25.94
C GLN A 114 -11.26 13.90 24.75
N LEU A 115 -11.17 14.58 23.61
CA LEU A 115 -10.57 14.01 22.41
C LEU A 115 -9.07 13.73 22.61
N ALA A 116 -8.36 14.56 23.37
CA ALA A 116 -6.96 14.31 23.69
C ALA A 116 -6.75 13.06 24.55
N VAL A 117 -7.64 12.78 25.51
CA VAL A 117 -7.60 11.56 26.33
C VAL A 117 -7.87 10.31 25.49
N GLU A 118 -8.82 10.40 24.55
CA GLU A 118 -9.14 9.31 23.60
C GLU A 118 -7.95 9.01 22.69
N LEU A 119 -7.39 10.04 22.04
CA LEU A 119 -6.20 9.90 21.19
C LEU A 119 -5.00 9.36 21.96
N LEU A 120 -4.79 9.82 23.19
CA LEU A 120 -3.74 9.29 24.07
C LEU A 120 -3.96 7.80 24.37
N SER A 121 -5.19 7.39 24.65
CA SER A 121 -5.54 6.00 24.97
C SER A 121 -5.30 5.07 23.78
N GLU A 122 -5.63 5.54 22.58
CA GLU A 122 -5.37 4.81 21.34
C GLU A 122 -3.86 4.67 21.09
N ARG A 123 -3.11 5.79 21.14
CA ARG A 123 -1.65 5.77 20.95
C ARG A 123 -0.95 4.89 21.98
N TYR A 124 -1.35 4.97 23.25
CA TYR A 124 -0.85 4.08 24.31
C TYR A 124 -1.05 2.59 23.97
N THR A 125 -2.24 2.22 23.50
CA THR A 125 -2.54 0.83 23.14
C THR A 125 -1.63 0.35 22.00
N ARG A 126 -1.38 1.20 21.00
CA ARG A 126 -0.46 0.90 19.89
C ARG A 126 0.98 0.75 20.39
N LEU A 127 1.47 1.69 21.20
CA LEU A 127 2.83 1.65 21.75
C LEU A 127 3.06 0.42 22.61
N ARG A 128 2.09 0.05 23.45
CA ARG A 128 2.23 -1.11 24.35
C ARG A 128 2.25 -2.44 23.62
N ARG A 129 1.58 -2.54 22.46
CA ARG A 129 1.69 -3.71 21.57
C ARG A 129 3.04 -3.77 20.87
N ARG A 130 3.58 -2.61 20.46
CA ARG A 130 4.82 -2.53 19.68
C ARG A 130 6.09 -2.60 20.53
N TYR A 131 6.04 -2.06 21.74
CA TYR A 131 7.17 -1.92 22.66
C TYR A 131 6.76 -2.29 24.10
N PRO A 132 6.37 -3.54 24.38
CA PRO A 132 5.89 -3.94 25.70
C PRO A 132 6.93 -3.69 26.81
N ASP A 133 8.22 -3.93 26.52
CA ASP A 133 9.32 -3.81 27.49
C ASP A 133 9.66 -2.37 27.88
N ARG A 134 9.10 -1.38 27.18
CA ARG A 134 9.31 0.06 27.47
C ARG A 134 8.38 0.57 28.55
N PHE A 135 7.39 -0.22 28.97
CA PHE A 135 6.45 0.15 30.03
C PHE A 135 6.85 -0.55 31.34
N GLY A 136 7.11 0.23 32.39
CA GLY A 136 7.50 -0.30 33.70
C GLY A 136 6.34 -0.85 34.55
N GLU A 137 5.10 -0.62 34.14
CA GLU A 137 3.90 -0.92 34.93
C GLU A 137 2.83 -1.62 34.09
N SER A 138 1.86 -2.28 34.72
CA SER A 138 0.71 -2.89 34.03
C SER A 138 -0.20 -1.83 33.41
N ALA A 139 -1.09 -2.22 32.48
CA ALA A 139 -2.03 -1.27 31.90
C ALA A 139 -3.06 -0.75 32.91
N ASP A 140 -3.49 -1.61 33.84
CA ASP A 140 -4.44 -1.22 34.89
C ASP A 140 -3.79 -0.22 35.84
N THR A 141 -2.54 -0.47 36.25
CA THR A 141 -1.75 0.48 37.07
C THR A 141 -1.53 1.79 36.35
N TYR A 142 -1.20 1.73 35.05
CA TYR A 142 -1.00 2.93 34.24
C TYR A 142 -2.27 3.79 34.14
N TRP A 143 -3.47 3.21 34.08
CA TRP A 143 -4.71 3.99 33.98
C TRP A 143 -5.39 4.27 35.33
N ASP A 144 -4.85 3.75 36.43
CA ASP A 144 -5.41 3.92 37.76
C ASP A 144 -5.50 5.41 38.15
N GLY A 145 -6.66 5.79 38.69
CA GLY A 145 -7.04 7.16 39.05
C GLY A 145 -7.13 8.16 37.90
N PHE A 146 -6.80 7.79 36.66
CA PHE A 146 -6.76 8.72 35.53
C PHE A 146 -8.10 8.81 34.78
N ARG A 147 -8.86 7.71 34.75
CA ARG A 147 -10.19 7.64 34.10
C ARG A 147 -11.36 7.80 35.08
N SER A 148 -11.07 8.22 36.31
CA SER A 148 -12.06 8.42 37.37
C SER A 148 -12.59 9.87 37.44
N PHE A 149 -12.26 10.70 36.43
CA PHE A 149 -12.71 12.09 36.29
C PHE A 149 -13.72 12.23 35.16
#